data_AF-A0A6G7RWH4-F1
#
_entry.id   AF-A0A6G7RWH4-F1
#
_cell.length_a   1.000
_cell.length_b   1.000
_cell.length_c   1.000
_cell.angle_alpha   90.00
_cell.angle_beta   90.00
_cell.angle_gamma   90.00
#
_symmetry.space_group_name_H-M   'P 1'
#
loop_
_entity.id
_entity.type
_entity.pdbx_description
1 polymer ?
#
loop_
_entity_poly.entity_id
_entity_poly.type
_entity_poly.pdbx_seq_one_letter_code
_entity_poly.pdbx_strand_id
1 'polypeptide(L)' 'MRFENMTFDKRMHNFRRMWLSKTMIKVIAKKYAELYNKPYQEIHDVMLKHSMAFQHKINRKKLRRSGRKMQFGTK' A
#
# COMPACT_ATOMS: atom_id res chain seq x y z
N MET A 1 8.20 13.53 17.67
CA MET A 1 8.02 12.20 17.03
C MET A 1 7.91 11.17 18.14
N ARG A 2 6.81 10.40 18.24
CA ARG A 2 6.65 9.37 19.28
C ARG A 2 7.02 8.02 18.68
N PHE A 3 8.01 7.35 19.27
CA PHE A 3 8.41 6.00 18.86
C PHE A 3 7.62 5.01 19.70
N GLU A 4 6.94 4.08 19.04
CA GLU A 4 6.11 3.05 19.67
C GLU A 4 6.48 1.69 19.10
N ASN A 5 6.32 0.66 19.94
CA ASN A 5 6.38 -0.72 19.47
C ASN A 5 5.21 -0.95 18.51
N MET A 6 5.53 -1.53 17.35
CA MET A 6 4.59 -1.65 16.25
C MET A 6 4.57 -3.09 15.75
N THR A 7 3.38 -3.66 15.68
CA THR A 7 3.15 -4.99 15.10
C THR A 7 3.49 -5.00 13.61
N PHE A 8 3.74 -6.18 13.07
CA PHE A 8 4.04 -6.38 11.65
C PHE A 8 2.96 -5.75 10.75
N ASP A 9 1.68 -6.04 11.01
CA ASP A 9 0.56 -5.51 10.23
C ASP A 9 0.50 -3.98 10.29
N LYS A 10 0.56 -3.38 11.49
CA LYS A 10 0.56 -1.91 11.65
C LYS A 10 1.74 -1.27 10.90
N ARG A 11 2.89 -1.94 10.88
CA ARG A 11 4.09 -1.49 10.14
C ARG A 11 3.88 -1.53 8.64
N MET A 12 3.45 -2.67 8.08
CA MET A 12 3.13 -2.83 6.65
C MET A 12 2.02 -1.88 6.20
N HIS A 13 1.02 -1.67 7.06
CA HIS A 13 -0.05 -0.72 6.83
C HIS A 13 0.49 0.71 6.71
N ASN A 14 1.43 1.13 7.57
CA ASN A 14 2.01 2.47 7.54
C ASN A 14 2.81 2.76 6.25
N PHE A 15 3.50 1.75 5.70
CA PHE A 15 4.25 1.88 4.45
C PHE A 15 3.41 2.42 3.28
N ARG A 16 2.08 2.17 3.26
CA ARG A 16 1.18 2.65 2.20
C ARG A 16 1.19 4.18 2.03
N ARG A 17 1.53 4.92 3.08
CA ARG A 17 1.54 6.39 3.05
C ARG A 17 2.77 6.97 2.36
N MET A 18 3.81 6.16 2.15
CA MET A 18 5.05 6.59 1.51
C MET A 18 4.99 6.57 -0.03
N TRP A 19 3.83 6.22 -0.62
CA TRP A 19 3.65 6.24 -2.09
C TRP A 19 4.73 5.46 -2.85
N LEU A 20 5.05 4.26 -2.34
CA LEU A 20 6.08 3.41 -2.91
C LEU A 20 5.72 2.96 -4.32
N SER A 21 6.69 2.98 -5.23
CA SER A 21 6.56 2.30 -6.52
C SER A 21 6.53 0.78 -6.32
N LYS A 22 6.04 0.03 -7.32
CA LYS A 22 6.07 -1.44 -7.29
C LYS A 22 7.49 -1.98 -7.08
N THR A 23 8.48 -1.34 -7.70
CA THR A 23 9.89 -1.71 -7.55
C THR A 23 10.38 -1.50 -6.12
N MET A 24 10.02 -0.38 -5.48
CA MET A 24 10.36 -0.13 -4.08
C MET A 24 9.72 -1.13 -3.14
N ILE A 25 8.45 -1.50 -3.39
CA ILE A 25 7.76 -2.54 -2.61
C ILE A 25 8.54 -3.86 -2.65
N LYS A 26 9.05 -4.28 -3.82
CA LYS A 26 9.88 -5.48 -3.94
C LYS A 26 11.16 -5.40 -3.10
N VAL A 27 11.87 -4.28 -3.17
CA VAL A 27 13.12 -4.09 -2.40
C VAL A 27 12.86 -4.15 -0.89
N ILE A 28 11.82 -3.45 -0.42
CA ILE A 28 11.47 -3.42 1.00
C ILE A 28 10.96 -4.79 1.46
N ALA A 29 10.08 -5.45 0.68
CA ALA A 29 9.57 -6.76 1.01
C ALA A 29 10.70 -7.80 1.15
N LYS A 30 11.73 -7.76 0.29
CA LYS A 30 12.92 -8.60 0.43
C LYS A 30 13.62 -8.35 1.76
N LYS A 31 13.85 -7.10 2.14
CA LYS A 31 14.53 -6.78 3.39
C LYS A 31 13.71 -7.17 4.62
N TYR A 32 12.39 -6.99 4.57
CA TYR A 32 11.51 -7.34 5.68
C TYR A 32 11.28 -8.85 5.80
N ALA A 33 11.46 -9.63 4.73
CA ALA A 33 11.43 -11.09 4.77
C ALA A 33 12.54 -11.62 5.68
N GLU A 34 13.75 -11.06 5.53
CA GLU A 34 14.90 -11.36 6.38
C GLU A 34 14.65 -10.95 7.84
N LEU A 35 14.12 -9.74 8.07
CA LEU A 35 13.94 -9.19 9.42
C LEU A 35 12.85 -9.90 10.25
N TYR A 36 11.78 -10.34 9.60
CA TYR A 36 10.65 -10.99 10.26
C TYR A 36 10.64 -12.51 10.10
N ASN A 37 11.65 -13.07 9.42
CA ASN A 37 11.75 -14.49 9.06
C ASN A 37 10.45 -15.03 8.44
N LYS A 38 9.90 -14.27 7.49
CA LYS A 38 8.64 -14.57 6.80
C LYS A 38 8.89 -14.71 5.30
N PRO A 39 8.06 -15.50 4.57
CA PRO A 39 8.17 -15.60 3.12
C PRO A 39 8.05 -14.22 2.47
N TYR A 40 8.93 -13.94 1.52
CA TYR A 40 8.90 -12.71 0.72
C TYR A 40 7.51 -12.42 0.14
N GLN A 41 6.86 -13.46 -0.39
CA GLN A 41 5.56 -13.35 -1.04
C GLN A 41 4.48 -12.85 -0.08
N GLU A 42 4.47 -13.34 1.16
CA GLU A 42 3.53 -12.91 2.21
C GLU A 42 3.66 -11.40 2.46
N ILE A 43 4.88 -10.92 2.64
CA ILE A 43 5.14 -9.50 2.94
C ILE A 43 4.81 -8.63 1.73
N HIS A 44 5.27 -9.05 0.55
CA HIS A 44 5.02 -8.33 -0.69
C HIS A 44 3.51 -8.16 -0.94
N ASP A 45 2.72 -9.21 -0.75
CA ASP A 45 1.29 -9.19 -1.01
C ASP A 45 0.54 -8.30 0.00
N VAL A 46 0.93 -8.33 1.27
CA VAL A 46 0.38 -7.42 2.30
C VAL A 46 0.71 -5.96 1.98
N MET A 47 1.96 -5.66 1.64
CA MET A 47 2.38 -4.30 1.26
C MET A 47 1.65 -3.80 0.02
N LEU A 48 1.52 -4.66 -1.00
CA LEU A 48 0.84 -4.32 -2.25
C LEU A 48 -0.65 -4.07 -2.01
N LYS A 49 -1.32 -4.94 -1.23
CA LYS A 49 -2.73 -4.79 -0.84
C LYS A 49 -2.99 -3.44 -0.17
N HIS A 50 -2.19 -3.07 0.82
CA HIS A 50 -2.36 -1.80 1.52
C HIS A 50 -2.08 -0.59 0.62
N SER A 51 -1.05 -0.67 -0.23
CA SER A 51 -0.69 0.39 -1.16
C SER A 51 -1.77 0.63 -2.21
N MET A 52 -2.29 -0.45 -2.82
CA MET A 52 -3.39 -0.36 -3.78
C MET A 52 -4.67 0.17 -3.13
N ALA A 53 -5.06 -0.37 -1.96
CA ALA A 53 -6.25 0.11 -1.26
C ALA A 53 -6.18 1.61 -0.93
N PHE A 54 -5.00 2.09 -0.54
CA PHE A 54 -4.76 3.51 -0.30
C PHE A 54 -4.85 4.33 -1.58
N GLN A 55 -4.19 3.89 -2.66
CA GLN A 55 -4.25 4.54 -3.97
C GLN A 55 -5.69 4.66 -4.46
N HIS A 56 -6.46 3.57 -4.43
CA HIS A 56 -7.85 3.56 -4.86
C HIS A 56 -8.71 4.51 -4.01
N LYS A 57 -8.50 4.55 -2.68
CA LYS A 57 -9.20 5.51 -1.80
C LYS A 57 -8.93 6.96 -2.23
N ILE A 58 -7.66 7.31 -2.48
CA ILE A 58 -7.27 8.66 -2.90
C ILE A 58 -7.82 8.97 -4.30
N ASN A 59 -7.70 8.05 -5.26
CA ASN A 59 -8.21 8.24 -6.62
C ASN A 59 -9.73 8.43 -6.63
N ARG A 60 -10.49 7.64 -5.85
CA ARG A 60 -11.94 7.85 -5.67
C ARG A 60 -12.24 9.25 -5.13
N LYS A 61 -11.46 9.74 -4.15
CA LYS A 61 -11.63 11.09 -3.60
C LYS A 61 -11.31 12.18 -4.63
N LYS A 62 -10.24 12.00 -5.42
CA LYS A 62 -9.86 12.92 -6.51
C LYS A 62 -10.93 12.98 -7.59
N LEU A 63 -11.45 11.83 -8.01
CA LEU A 63 -12.52 11.74 -9.02
C LEU A 63 -13.76 12.51 -8.58
N ARG A 64 -14.26 12.27 -7.36
CA ARG A 64 -15.41 13.01 -6.80
C ARG A 64 -15.18 14.53 -6.74
N ARG A 65 -13.94 14.97 -6.46
CA ARG A 65 -13.60 16.40 -6.38
C ARG A 65 -13.41 17.05 -7.75
N SER A 66 -13.05 16.29 -8.77
CA SER A 66 -12.74 16.82 -10.10
C SER A 66 -13.96 17.24 -10.91
N GLY A 67 -15.19 16.99 -10.43
CA GLY A 67 -16.42 17.22 -11.20
C GLY A 67 -16.63 16.27 -12.40
N ARG A 68 -15.62 15.45 -12.75
CA ARG A 68 -15.74 14.40 -13.78
C ARG A 68 -16.77 13.36 -13.34
N LYS A 69 -17.83 13.18 -14.14
CA LYS A 69 -18.81 12.11 -13.94
C LYS A 69 -18.16 10.75 -14.25
N MET A 70 -18.51 9.71 -13.48
CA MET A 70 -18.13 8.34 -13.84
C MET A 70 -18.81 8.00 -15.17
N GLN A 71 -18.02 7.75 -16.21
CA GLN A 71 -18.52 7.18 -17.44
C GLN A 71 -18.58 5.67 -17.26
N PHE A 72 -19.78 5.14 -17.10
CA PHE A 72 -20.01 3.70 -17.22
C PHE A 72 -20.08 3.42 -18.72
N GLY A 73 -19.13 2.65 -19.25
CA GLY A 73 -19.19 2.24 -20.64
C GLY A 73 -20.47 1.44 -20.87
N THR A 74 -21.33 1.91 -21.78
CA THR A 74 -22.40 1.10 -22.35
C THR A 74 -21.74 -0.03 -23.13
N LYS A 75 -22.02 -1.27 -22.72
CA LYS A 75 -21.69 -2.46 -23.50
C LYS A 75 -22.51 -2.49 -24.78
#